data_AF-A0A9E6JLR5-F1
#
_entry.id   AF-A0A9E6JLR5-F1
#
_cell.length_a   1.000
_cell.length_b   1.000
_cell.length_c   1.000
_cell.angle_alpha   90.00
_cell.angle_beta   90.00
_cell.angle_gamma   90.00
#
_symmetry.space_group_name_H-M   'P 1'
#
loop_
_entity.id
_entity.type
_entity.pdbx_description
1 polymer ?
#
loop_
_entity_poly.entity_id
_entity_poly.type
_entity_poly.pdbx_seq_one_letter_code
_entity_poly.pdbx_strand_id
1 'polypeptide(L)'
;MAAKLPGVWEGRWEFAGSGGKCTARIEVEGKQTFKGTTVWFDTPAGDLNDKFTGATLKDGKFSATEKGVDFEVTLSEDGATMTGAWTTAVASGPLLFKKKAE
;
A
#
# COMPACT_ATOMS: atom_id res chain seq x y z
N MET A 1 15.39 6.64 -3.69
CA MET A 1 14.03 6.33 -3.19
C MET A 1 13.31 5.29 -4.05
N ALA A 2 13.09 5.52 -5.35
CA ALA A 2 12.37 4.58 -6.23
C ALA A 2 12.93 3.14 -6.24
N ALA A 3 14.26 2.98 -6.23
CA ALA A 3 14.89 1.65 -6.18
C ALA A 3 14.64 0.88 -4.86
N LYS A 4 14.23 1.56 -3.78
CA LYS A 4 13.97 0.93 -2.47
C LYS A 4 12.51 0.49 -2.29
N LEU A 5 11.61 0.93 -3.17
CA LEU A 5 10.18 0.67 -3.08
C LEU A 5 9.78 -0.79 -3.43
N PRO A 6 10.35 -1.43 -4.47
CA PRO A 6 9.99 -2.80 -4.82
C PRO A 6 10.28 -3.77 -3.68
N GLY A 7 9.40 -4.76 -3.51
CA GLY A 7 9.49 -5.77 -2.47
C GLY A 7 8.14 -6.09 -1.82
N VAL A 8 8.19 -6.87 -0.75
CA VAL A 8 7.02 -7.22 0.06
C VAL A 8 6.96 -6.31 1.28
N TRP A 9 5.76 -5.80 1.54
CA TRP A 9 5.45 -4.88 2.61
C TRP A 9 4.36 -5.49 3.48
N GLU A 10 4.51 -5.38 4.79
CA GLU A 10 3.53 -5.82 5.76
C GLU A 10 3.06 -4.63 6.57
N GLY A 11 1.76 -4.46 6.65
CA GLY A 11 1.13 -3.33 7.30
C GLY A 11 -0.11 -3.71 8.07
N ARG A 12 -0.78 -2.67 8.55
CA ARG A 12 -2.08 -2.76 9.19
C ARG A 12 -3.02 -1.74 8.60
N TRP A 13 -4.28 -2.12 8.52
CA TRP A 13 -5.37 -1.24 8.17
C TRP A 13 -6.31 -1.10 9.36
N GLU A 14 -6.93 0.06 9.47
CA GLU A 14 -7.94 0.35 10.49
C GLU A 14 -9.13 1.04 9.82
N PHE A 15 -10.34 0.62 10.19
CA PHE A 15 -11.61 1.20 9.78
C PHE A 15 -12.63 1.08 10.90
N ALA A 16 -13.18 2.22 11.35
CA ALA A 16 -14.30 2.27 12.31
C ALA A 16 -14.11 1.40 13.58
N GLY A 17 -12.89 1.30 14.10
CA GLY A 17 -12.55 0.52 15.30
C GLY A 17 -12.22 -0.96 15.04
N SER A 18 -12.34 -1.42 13.80
CA SER A 18 -11.84 -2.71 13.33
C SER A 18 -10.50 -2.53 12.62
N GLY A 19 -9.64 -3.53 12.66
CA GLY A 19 -8.38 -3.49 11.93
C GLY A 19 -7.81 -4.88 11.73
N GLY A 20 -6.96 -5.00 10.71
CA GLY A 20 -6.39 -6.27 10.30
C GLY A 20 -5.00 -6.11 9.70
N LYS A 21 -4.39 -7.24 9.36
CA LYS A 21 -3.12 -7.25 8.65
C LYS A 21 -3.37 -6.91 7.18
N CYS A 22 -2.45 -6.17 6.57
CA CYS A 22 -2.40 -5.97 5.13
C CYS A 22 -1.00 -6.34 4.63
N THR A 23 -0.89 -7.00 3.48
CA THR A 23 0.40 -7.19 2.81
C THR A 23 0.35 -6.64 1.40
N ALA A 24 1.37 -5.90 0.99
CA ALA A 24 1.49 -5.35 -0.35
C ALA A 24 2.77 -5.85 -1.00
N ARG A 25 2.68 -6.42 -2.20
CA ARG A 25 3.83 -6.77 -3.04
C ARG A 25 3.92 -5.75 -4.16
N ILE A 26 5.00 -4.97 -4.18
CA ILE A 26 5.23 -3.89 -5.15
C ILE A 26 6.34 -4.31 -6.11
N GLU A 27 6.09 -4.16 -7.41
CA GLU A 27 7.00 -4.49 -8.51
C GLU A 27 7.16 -3.29 -9.45
N VAL A 28 8.34 -3.21 -10.09
CA VAL A 28 8.61 -2.18 -11.10
C VAL A 28 7.93 -2.57 -12.41
N GLU A 29 7.16 -1.66 -12.98
CA GLU A 29 6.57 -1.81 -14.32
C GLU A 29 7.30 -0.96 -15.36
N GLY A 30 7.79 0.22 -14.97
CA GLY A 30 8.56 1.14 -15.80
C GLY A 30 9.49 2.03 -14.97
N LYS A 31 10.02 3.11 -15.54
CA LYS A 31 11.01 3.96 -14.85
C LYS A 31 10.49 4.59 -13.54
N GLN A 32 9.19 4.91 -13.49
CA GLN A 32 8.52 5.52 -12.32
C GLN A 32 7.11 4.96 -12.10
N THR A 33 6.78 3.89 -12.81
CA THR A 33 5.49 3.20 -12.72
C THR A 33 5.67 1.84 -12.05
N PHE A 34 4.72 1.49 -11.20
CA PHE A 34 4.74 0.30 -10.38
C PHE A 34 3.40 -0.42 -10.51
N LYS A 35 3.46 -1.73 -10.32
CA LYS A 35 2.30 -2.60 -10.19
C LYS A 35 2.44 -3.41 -8.92
N GLY A 36 1.35 -4.01 -8.47
CA GLY A 36 1.42 -4.83 -7.29
C GLY A 36 0.13 -5.51 -6.93
N THR A 37 0.21 -6.26 -5.85
CA THR A 37 -0.92 -6.97 -5.25
C THR A 37 -1.01 -6.62 -3.78
N THR A 38 -2.23 -6.46 -3.29
CA THR A 38 -2.52 -6.26 -1.88
C THR A 38 -3.37 -7.40 -1.36
N VAL A 39 -3.12 -7.80 -0.12
CA VAL A 39 -3.91 -8.81 0.59
C VAL A 39 -4.32 -8.21 1.92
N TRP A 40 -5.63 -8.08 2.12
CA TRP A 40 -6.25 -7.55 3.32
C TRP A 40 -6.84 -8.71 4.08
N PHE A 41 -6.27 -9.00 5.24
CA PHE A 41 -6.69 -10.10 6.08
C PHE A 41 -7.77 -9.63 7.07
N ASP A 42 -8.62 -10.58 7.46
CA ASP A 42 -9.62 -10.40 8.51
C ASP A 42 -10.60 -9.23 8.26
N THR A 43 -10.91 -8.95 6.99
CA THR A 43 -11.94 -7.97 6.67
C THR A 43 -13.34 -8.55 6.92
N PRO A 44 -14.39 -7.71 7.10
CA PRO A 44 -15.76 -8.18 7.26
C PRO A 44 -16.28 -9.09 6.13
N ALA A 45 -15.66 -9.03 4.95
CA ALA A 45 -15.99 -9.84 3.78
C ALA A 45 -15.06 -11.05 3.59
N GLY A 46 -14.18 -11.35 4.55
CA GLY A 46 -13.10 -12.34 4.44
C GLY A 46 -11.80 -11.75 3.90
N ASP A 47 -10.84 -12.60 3.55
CA ASP A 47 -9.55 -12.14 3.01
C ASP A 47 -9.75 -11.55 1.60
N LEU A 48 -9.44 -10.26 1.44
CA LEU A 48 -9.54 -9.57 0.16
C LEU A 48 -8.18 -9.56 -0.54
N ASN A 49 -8.16 -10.04 -1.78
CA ASN A 49 -7.00 -9.95 -2.66
C ASN A 49 -7.28 -8.96 -3.78
N ASP A 50 -6.42 -7.96 -3.88
CA ASP A 50 -6.52 -6.87 -4.85
C ASP A 50 -5.21 -6.63 -5.58
N LYS A 51 -5.30 -5.88 -6.68
CA LYS A 51 -4.15 -5.53 -7.51
C LYS A 51 -4.27 -4.09 -8.00
N PHE A 52 -3.15 -3.39 -7.99
CA PHE A 52 -3.00 -2.09 -8.64
C PHE A 52 -2.05 -2.19 -9.83
N THR A 53 -2.32 -1.36 -10.83
CA THR A 53 -1.44 -1.13 -11.99
C THR A 53 -1.29 0.36 -12.20
N GLY A 54 -0.14 0.81 -12.70
CA GLY A 54 0.10 2.24 -12.96
C GLY A 54 0.28 3.10 -11.71
N ALA A 55 0.65 2.52 -10.57
CA ALA A 55 1.02 3.28 -9.38
C ALA A 55 2.29 4.09 -9.67
N THR A 56 2.42 5.27 -9.06
CA THR A 56 3.55 6.17 -9.32
C THR A 56 4.26 6.55 -8.02
N LEU A 57 5.57 6.78 -8.11
CA LEU A 57 6.35 7.35 -7.02
C LEU A 57 6.91 8.71 -7.43
N LYS A 58 6.44 9.76 -6.78
CA LYS A 58 6.89 11.14 -7.03
C LYS A 58 7.22 11.81 -5.70
N ASP A 59 8.42 12.39 -5.61
CA ASP A 59 8.87 13.11 -4.40
C ASP A 59 8.79 12.28 -3.10
N GLY A 60 9.03 10.96 -3.19
CA GLY A 60 8.94 10.02 -2.05
C GLY A 60 7.52 9.60 -1.69
N LYS A 61 6.51 10.12 -2.38
CA LYS A 61 5.09 9.78 -2.23
C LYS A 61 4.67 8.75 -3.27
N PHE A 62 4.18 7.61 -2.79
CA PHE A 62 3.65 6.52 -3.58
C PHE A 62 2.13 6.64 -3.64
N SER A 63 1.59 6.69 -4.85
CA SER A 63 0.16 6.78 -5.11
C SER A 63 -0.30 5.60 -5.97
N ALA A 64 -1.33 4.89 -5.50
CA ALA A 64 -1.93 3.76 -6.20
C ALA A 64 -3.45 3.79 -6.05
N THR A 65 -4.17 3.21 -7.01
CA THR A 65 -5.64 3.07 -6.94
C THR A 65 -6.02 1.62 -7.20
N GLU A 66 -6.84 1.03 -6.34
CA GLU A 66 -7.37 -0.34 -6.48
C GLU A 66 -8.90 -0.31 -6.33
N LYS A 67 -9.65 -0.75 -7.34
CA LYS A 67 -11.13 -0.86 -7.29
C LYS A 67 -11.87 0.36 -6.68
N GLY A 68 -11.37 1.58 -6.91
CA GLY A 68 -11.97 2.81 -6.38
C GLY A 68 -11.55 3.18 -4.95
N VAL A 69 -10.51 2.52 -4.42
CA VAL A 69 -9.76 2.90 -3.22
C VAL A 69 -8.46 3.56 -3.65
N ASP A 70 -8.25 4.80 -3.23
CA ASP A 70 -7.01 5.54 -3.45
C ASP A 70 -6.07 5.36 -2.25
N PHE A 71 -4.83 5.01 -2.55
CA PHE A 71 -3.76 4.80 -1.59
C PHE A 71 -2.69 5.83 -1.80
N GLU A 72 -2.32 6.50 -0.71
CA GLU A 72 -1.26 7.49 -0.73
C GLU A 72 -0.36 7.29 0.49
N VAL A 73 0.88 6.86 0.25
CA VAL A 73 1.86 6.58 1.31
C VAL A 73 3.18 7.24 1.01
N THR A 74 3.85 7.72 2.05
CA THR A 74 5.18 8.33 1.95
C THR A 74 6.21 7.29 2.40
N LEU A 75 7.20 7.03 1.54
CA LEU A 75 8.32 6.15 1.84
C LEU A 75 9.34 6.89 2.72
N SER A 76 9.75 6.29 3.83
CA SER A 76 10.80 6.83 4.69
C SER A 76 12.15 6.88 3.96
N GLU A 77 13.04 7.79 4.36
CA GLU A 77 14.36 7.97 3.71
C GLU A 77 15.23 6.70 3.74
N ASP A 78 15.14 5.93 4.83
CA ASP A 78 15.80 4.64 4.97
C ASP A 78 15.24 3.59 3.99
N GLY A 79 13.99 3.75 3.53
CA GLY A 79 13.26 2.81 2.68
C GLY A 79 12.73 1.59 3.42
N ALA A 80 12.61 1.65 4.74
CA ALA A 80 12.14 0.55 5.59
C ALA A 80 10.65 0.64 5.93
N THR A 81 10.04 1.82 5.84
CA THR A 81 8.64 2.04 6.23
C THR A 81 7.89 2.89 5.20
N MET A 82 6.57 2.68 5.09
CA MET A 82 5.68 3.57 4.36
C MET A 82 4.51 3.95 5.26
N THR A 83 4.21 5.25 5.31
CA THR A 83 3.12 5.79 6.14
C THR A 83 2.20 6.66 5.30
N GLY A 84 0.89 6.49 5.48
CA GLY A 84 -0.09 7.32 4.78
C GLY A 84 -1.51 6.90 5.09
N ALA A 85 -2.36 6.90 4.07
CA ALA A 85 -3.78 6.60 4.23
C ALA A 85 -4.36 5.92 2.98
N TRP A 86 -5.45 5.19 3.19
CA TRP A 86 -6.36 4.76 2.15
C TRP A 86 -7.62 5.62 2.18
N THR A 87 -8.21 5.88 1.02
CA THR A 87 -9.41 6.70 0.85
C THR A 87 -10.36 6.04 -0.14
N THR A 88 -11.65 6.05 0.18
CA THR A 88 -12.75 5.65 -0.70
C THR A 88 -13.79 6.78 -0.74
N ALA A 89 -14.83 6.62 -1.56
CA ALA A 89 -15.93 7.58 -1.61
C ALA A 89 -16.67 7.79 -0.27
N VAL A 90 -16.58 6.83 0.66
CA VAL A 90 -17.37 6.81 1.90
C VAL A 90 -16.53 6.76 3.18
N ALA A 91 -15.23 6.52 3.08
CA ALA A 91 -14.36 6.24 4.22
C ALA A 91 -12.90 6.51 3.91
N SER A 92 -12.11 6.81 4.94
CA SER A 92 -10.65 6.81 4.89
C SER A 92 -10.08 6.25 6.19
N GLY A 93 -8.83 5.78 6.13
CA GLY A 93 -8.14 5.25 7.29
C GLY A 93 -6.62 5.28 7.13
N PRO A 94 -5.88 5.23 8.25
CA PRO A 94 -4.43 5.24 8.21
C PRO A 94 -3.87 3.94 7.61
N LEU A 95 -2.70 4.05 7.00
CA LEU A 95 -1.88 2.95 6.55
C LEU A 95 -0.46 3.09 7.08
N LEU A 96 0.02 2.02 7.69
CA LEU A 96 1.40 1.86 8.07
C LEU A 96 1.90 0.54 7.52
N PHE A 97 2.91 0.59 6.66
CA PHE A 97 3.62 -0.56 6.15
C PHE A 97 5.07 -0.55 6.62
N LYS A 98 5.61 -1.74 6.87
CA LYS A 98 7.01 -2.02 7.10
C LYS A 98 7.49 -2.98 6.02
N LYS A 99 8.68 -2.73 5.49
CA LYS A 99 9.27 -3.61 4.50
C LYS A 99 9.56 -4.95 5.18
N LYS A 100 9.10 -6.03 4.58
CA LYS A 100 9.44 -7.37 5.05
C LYS A 100 10.93 -7.58 4.75
N ALA A 101 11.71 -7.89 5.78
CA ALA A 101 13.09 -8.32 5.58
C ALA A 101 13.05 -9.65 4.81
N GLU A 102 13.76 -9.71 3.69
CA GLU A 102 14.04 -10.95 2.97
C GLU A 102 15.05 -11.81 3.73
#